data_AF-A0ABC9WEQ6-F1
#
_entry.id   AF-A0ABC9WEQ6-F1
#
_cell.length_a   1.000
_cell.length_b   1.000
_cell.length_c   1.000
_cell.angle_alpha   90.00
_cell.angle_beta   90.00
_cell.angle_gamma   90.00
#
_symmetry.space_group_name_H-M   'P 1'
#
loop_
_entity.id
_entity.type
_entity.pdbx_description
1 polymer ?
#
loop_
_entity_poly.entity_id
_entity_poly.type
_entity_poly.pdbx_seq_one_letter_code
_entity_poly.pdbx_strand_id
1 'polypeptide(L)'
;MKFNKGKRRVLHLGKSNPKHQYRLGVDLLRSSSVEKDLEILVDNKLSISQQCALMAKKANGILGYIEKSVASRSREGEKGDNGVTGVKGEKGEPNGGFFLTGPPGPPGRPGLVGPKGDSVVGPRGPPGLPGLPGLPGYGKIGPPGPPGPPGPPGPPAIYGSAAAMPGPPGPPGEPGSPATRNLVTTFQNIEGMLEKVHLVAEGTLIYLSETSEVFIRVRNGWRKLQLGELIPIPSDSLPPPAISSHGFQSLPAPSPISNLNNGKPALHLVALNLPFSGDIRADFQCFQQAQLAGLTSTYRAFLSSHLQDLATVVRKTDRYHLPIVNLKGETLFNNWESIFNGNGGQFNIHVPIYSFDGRNVMTDPSWPQKVIWHGSTANGIRLVSNYCEAWHTANMGSMGQASPLKTGKLLDQKVYSCSNQFIVLCIENSFVSDPQGK
;
A
#
# COMPACT_ATOMS: atom_id res chain seq x y z
N MET A 1 -40.57 -23.79 -2.07
CA MET A 1 -40.88 -22.35 -2.30
C MET A 1 -40.84 -22.08 -3.81
N LYS A 2 -41.88 -21.45 -4.38
CA LYS A 2 -41.92 -21.08 -5.82
C LYS A 2 -41.11 -19.80 -6.06
N PHE A 3 -40.19 -19.85 -7.02
CA PHE A 3 -39.28 -18.75 -7.36
C PHE A 3 -40.03 -17.62 -8.09
N ASN A 4 -40.05 -16.41 -7.53
CA ASN A 4 -40.75 -15.26 -8.10
C ASN A 4 -39.85 -14.52 -9.11
N LYS A 5 -40.04 -14.85 -10.41
CA LYS A 5 -39.22 -14.35 -11.53
C LYS A 5 -39.31 -12.84 -11.77
N GLY A 6 -40.41 -12.16 -11.38
CA GLY A 6 -40.59 -10.72 -11.60
C GLY A 6 -39.85 -9.81 -10.61
N LYS A 7 -39.37 -10.36 -9.48
CA LYS A 7 -38.76 -9.60 -8.39
C LYS A 7 -37.23 -9.67 -8.32
N ARG A 8 -36.56 -10.38 -9.24
CA ARG A 8 -35.09 -10.50 -9.24
C ARG A 8 -34.52 -10.20 -10.62
N ARG A 9 -33.63 -9.20 -10.67
CA ARG A 9 -32.77 -8.92 -11.83
C ARG A 9 -31.42 -9.55 -11.51
N VAL A 10 -30.94 -10.45 -12.37
CA VAL A 10 -29.60 -11.04 -12.26
C VAL A 10 -28.69 -10.29 -13.22
N LEU A 11 -27.54 -9.84 -12.73
CA LEU A 11 -26.53 -9.10 -13.47
C LEU A 11 -25.34 -10.03 -13.73
N HIS A 12 -24.84 -10.07 -14.96
CA HIS A 12 -23.60 -10.75 -15.33
C HIS A 12 -22.66 -9.75 -16.00
N LEU A 13 -21.43 -9.68 -15.51
CA LEU A 13 -20.35 -8.83 -16.02
C LEU A 13 -19.40 -9.65 -16.88
N GLY A 14 -19.25 -9.26 -18.15
CA GLY A 14 -18.26 -9.79 -19.08
C GLY A 14 -17.98 -8.75 -20.17
N LYS A 15 -16.71 -8.40 -20.38
CA LYS A 15 -16.29 -7.27 -21.25
C LYS A 15 -16.45 -7.55 -22.75
N SER A 16 -16.81 -8.78 -23.15
CA SER A 16 -16.81 -9.24 -24.55
C SER A 16 -18.04 -10.07 -24.93
N ASN A 17 -19.27 -9.64 -24.60
CA ASN A 17 -20.45 -10.35 -25.13
C ASN A 17 -21.61 -9.42 -25.52
N PRO A 18 -21.46 -8.62 -26.60
CA PRO A 18 -22.58 -7.91 -27.16
C PRO A 18 -23.46 -8.90 -27.93
N LYS A 19 -24.62 -9.27 -27.36
CA LYS A 19 -25.78 -9.97 -27.98
C LYS A 19 -26.02 -11.46 -27.67
N HIS A 20 -25.44 -12.04 -26.61
CA HIS A 20 -25.88 -13.39 -26.21
C HIS A 20 -27.28 -13.36 -25.56
N GLN A 21 -28.20 -14.20 -26.06
CA GLN A 21 -29.59 -14.29 -25.58
C GLN A 21 -29.71 -15.36 -24.50
N TYR A 22 -29.98 -14.94 -23.26
CA TYR A 22 -30.08 -15.85 -22.11
C TYR A 22 -31.52 -16.30 -21.86
N ARG A 23 -31.71 -17.57 -21.52
CA ARG A 23 -33.01 -18.15 -21.15
C ARG A 23 -32.98 -18.68 -19.71
N LEU A 24 -34.06 -18.47 -18.96
CA LEU A 24 -34.25 -19.05 -17.62
C LEU A 24 -35.44 -20.02 -17.65
N GLY A 25 -35.15 -21.29 -17.90
CA GLY A 25 -36.17 -22.28 -18.26
C GLY A 25 -36.67 -22.03 -19.69
N VAL A 26 -37.97 -21.82 -19.86
CA VAL A 26 -38.57 -21.53 -21.18
C VAL A 26 -38.59 -20.03 -21.53
N ASP A 27 -38.25 -19.15 -20.59
CA ASP A 27 -38.41 -17.70 -20.75
C ASP A 27 -37.11 -17.03 -21.22
N LEU A 28 -37.20 -16.21 -22.27
CA LEU A 28 -36.11 -15.39 -22.79
C LEU A 28 -35.97 -14.10 -21.96
N LEU A 29 -34.76 -13.82 -21.46
CA LEU A 29 -34.46 -12.66 -20.63
C LEU A 29 -34.22 -11.39 -21.48
N ARG A 30 -34.71 -10.24 -21.00
CA ARG A 30 -34.52 -8.92 -21.66
C ARG A 30 -33.22 -8.26 -21.22
N SER A 31 -32.59 -7.49 -22.12
CA SER A 31 -31.44 -6.64 -21.82
C SER A 31 -31.86 -5.31 -21.17
N SER A 32 -30.96 -4.73 -20.37
CA SER A 32 -31.13 -3.43 -19.70
C SER A 32 -29.88 -2.57 -19.94
N SER A 33 -30.06 -1.27 -20.19
CA SER A 33 -28.96 -0.29 -20.34
C SER A 33 -28.52 0.34 -19.01
N VAL A 34 -29.23 0.02 -17.93
CA VAL A 34 -28.99 0.52 -16.58
C VAL A 34 -28.58 -0.63 -15.67
N GLU A 35 -27.43 -0.47 -15.04
CA GLU A 35 -26.83 -1.38 -14.06
C GLU A 35 -26.92 -0.77 -12.66
N LYS A 36 -27.13 -1.59 -11.63
CA LYS A 36 -27.12 -1.13 -10.24
C LYS A 36 -26.01 -1.85 -9.50
N ASP A 37 -24.89 -1.17 -9.27
CA ASP A 37 -23.77 -1.68 -8.49
C ASP A 37 -23.62 -0.84 -7.21
N LEU A 38 -23.52 -1.50 -6.05
CA LEU A 38 -23.39 -0.84 -4.73
C LEU A 38 -24.38 0.33 -4.50
N GLU A 39 -25.64 0.15 -4.94
CA GLU A 39 -26.70 1.17 -4.90
C GLU A 39 -26.52 2.39 -5.81
N ILE A 40 -25.70 2.28 -6.84
CA ILE A 40 -25.42 3.33 -7.81
C ILE A 40 -25.90 2.88 -9.19
N LEU A 41 -26.71 3.73 -9.82
CA LEU A 41 -27.23 3.47 -11.16
C LEU A 41 -26.19 3.92 -12.19
N VAL A 42 -25.70 2.97 -12.97
CA VAL A 42 -24.74 3.19 -14.06
C VAL A 42 -25.50 3.04 -15.37
N ASP A 43 -25.61 4.14 -16.13
CA ASP A 43 -26.25 4.16 -17.45
C ASP A 43 -25.18 4.24 -18.54
N ASN A 44 -25.30 3.38 -19.55
CA ASN A 44 -24.40 3.34 -20.70
C ASN A 44 -24.45 4.59 -21.60
N LYS A 45 -25.40 5.50 -21.38
CA LYS A 45 -25.49 6.80 -22.06
C LYS A 45 -24.64 7.89 -21.42
N LEU A 46 -24.08 7.67 -20.24
CA LEU A 46 -23.17 8.61 -19.57
C LEU A 46 -21.72 8.32 -19.97
N SER A 47 -20.96 9.36 -20.29
CA SER A 47 -19.51 9.24 -20.46
C SER A 47 -18.84 8.85 -19.14
N ILE A 48 -17.68 8.19 -19.22
CA ILE A 48 -16.93 7.71 -18.04
C ILE A 48 -16.66 8.87 -17.05
N SER A 49 -16.33 10.06 -17.55
CA SER A 49 -16.10 11.25 -16.71
C SER A 49 -17.37 11.69 -15.97
N GLN A 50 -18.54 11.61 -16.59
CA GLN A 50 -19.83 11.92 -15.96
C GLN A 50 -20.21 10.87 -14.91
N GLN A 51 -19.92 9.59 -15.17
CA GLN A 51 -20.11 8.52 -14.20
C GLN A 51 -19.19 8.73 -12.97
N CYS A 52 -17.91 9.04 -13.19
CA CYS A 52 -16.96 9.37 -12.12
C CYS A 52 -17.41 10.60 -11.31
N ALA A 53 -17.93 11.64 -11.97
CA ALA A 53 -18.43 12.84 -11.29
C ALA A 53 -19.63 12.54 -10.38
N LEU A 54 -20.57 11.68 -10.82
CA LEU A 54 -21.72 11.26 -10.02
C LEU A 54 -21.28 10.40 -8.81
N MET A 55 -20.31 9.51 -9.01
CA MET A 55 -19.71 8.70 -7.94
C MET A 55 -19.02 9.58 -6.89
N ALA A 56 -18.17 10.51 -7.33
CA ALA A 56 -17.46 11.44 -6.46
C ALA A 56 -18.43 12.33 -5.66
N LYS A 57 -19.50 12.82 -6.30
CA LYS A 57 -20.53 13.63 -5.63
C LYS A 57 -21.24 12.85 -4.52
N LYS A 58 -21.55 11.58 -4.74
CA LYS A 58 -22.20 10.73 -3.72
C LYS A 58 -21.23 10.40 -2.57
N ALA A 59 -19.97 10.09 -2.87
CA ALA A 59 -18.93 9.83 -1.87
C ALA A 59 -18.66 11.06 -0.97
N ASN A 60 -18.57 12.25 -1.57
CA ASN A 60 -18.39 13.50 -0.84
C ASN A 60 -19.59 13.82 0.07
N GLY A 61 -20.80 13.45 -0.36
CA GLY A 61 -22.00 13.52 0.50
C GLY A 61 -21.86 12.67 1.76
N ILE A 62 -21.45 11.41 1.62
CA ILE A 62 -21.23 10.49 2.74
C ILE A 62 -20.14 11.00 3.68
N LEU A 63 -19.02 11.50 3.12
CA LEU A 63 -17.92 12.09 3.89
C LEU A 63 -18.39 13.29 4.73
N GLY A 64 -19.22 14.17 4.15
CA GLY A 64 -19.78 15.31 4.87
C GLY A 64 -20.72 14.93 6.03
N TYR A 65 -21.40 13.79 5.96
CA TYR A 65 -22.17 13.26 7.10
C TYR A 65 -21.26 12.75 8.22
N ILE A 66 -20.12 12.13 7.88
CA ILE A 66 -19.15 11.63 8.85
C ILE A 66 -18.49 12.81 9.58
N GLU A 67 -18.05 13.85 8.88
CA GLU A 67 -17.43 15.04 9.50
C GLU A 67 -18.37 15.73 10.50
N LYS A 68 -19.66 15.86 10.15
CA LYS A 68 -20.68 16.42 11.06
C LYS A 68 -20.89 15.56 12.31
N SER A 69 -20.77 14.23 12.19
CA SER A 69 -20.89 13.29 13.32
C SER A 69 -19.66 13.28 14.25
N VAL A 70 -18.49 13.64 13.72
CA VAL A 70 -17.26 13.79 14.51
C VAL A 70 -17.26 15.12 15.25
N ALA A 71 -17.70 16.20 14.60
CA ALA A 71 -17.79 17.53 15.22
C ALA A 71 -18.80 17.60 16.39
N SER A 72 -19.86 16.78 16.38
CA SER A 72 -20.82 16.73 17.50
C SER A 72 -20.26 16.01 18.73
N ARG A 73 -19.34 15.04 18.59
CA ARG A 73 -18.69 14.36 19.71
C ARG A 73 -17.65 15.23 20.44
N SER A 74 -17.01 16.17 19.74
CA SER A 74 -15.99 17.04 20.35
C SER A 74 -16.56 18.17 21.23
N ARG A 75 -17.88 18.37 21.27
CA ARG A 75 -18.52 19.40 22.12
C ARG A 75 -19.07 18.87 23.46
N GLU A 76 -18.91 17.58 23.75
CA GLU A 76 -19.45 16.93 24.95
C GLU A 76 -18.33 16.44 25.91
N GLY A 77 -17.24 17.21 26.03
CA GLY A 77 -16.15 16.92 26.96
C GLY A 77 -15.43 18.18 27.42
N GLU A 78 -15.79 18.63 28.61
CA GLU A 78 -14.96 19.25 29.68
C GLU A 78 -15.75 20.31 30.45
N LYS A 79 -16.45 19.86 31.51
CA LYS A 79 -16.91 20.73 32.58
C LYS A 79 -15.75 20.85 33.58
N GLY A 80 -15.00 21.95 33.49
CA GLY A 80 -13.94 22.28 34.45
C GLY A 80 -14.51 22.67 35.82
N ASP A 81 -13.79 22.30 36.88
CA ASP A 81 -14.15 22.57 38.27
C ASP A 81 -14.11 24.07 38.62
N ASN A 82 -15.00 24.48 39.53
CA ASN A 82 -15.12 25.86 40.01
C ASN A 82 -13.85 26.30 40.77
N GLY A 83 -13.22 27.39 40.29
CA GLY A 83 -12.14 28.08 41.00
C GLY A 83 -12.64 28.87 42.22
N VAL A 84 -11.81 28.90 43.26
CA VAL A 84 -12.09 29.49 44.58
C VAL A 84 -12.07 31.03 44.55
N THR A 85 -12.96 31.64 45.33
CA THR A 85 -13.19 33.09 45.51
C THR A 85 -11.93 33.86 45.95
N GLY A 86 -11.57 34.92 45.22
CA GLY A 86 -10.54 35.89 45.60
C GLY A 86 -11.09 37.05 46.45
N VAL A 87 -10.31 37.46 47.45
CA VAL A 87 -10.68 38.37 48.55
C VAL A 87 -10.54 39.86 48.15
N LYS A 88 -11.44 40.68 48.69
CA LYS A 88 -11.57 42.14 48.54
C LYS A 88 -10.33 42.91 49.01
N GLY A 89 -9.86 43.88 48.20
CA GLY A 89 -8.87 44.89 48.60
C GLY A 89 -9.53 46.20 49.05
N GLU A 90 -9.00 46.81 50.12
CA GLU A 90 -9.49 48.04 50.75
C GLU A 90 -8.57 49.27 50.51
N LYS A 91 -9.20 50.47 50.68
CA LYS A 91 -8.67 51.77 51.17
C LYS A 91 -8.00 52.72 50.15
N GLY A 92 -8.15 54.06 50.17
CA GLY A 92 -8.93 55.01 50.99
C GLY A 92 -8.68 56.49 50.58
N GLU A 93 -9.57 57.38 51.06
CA GLU A 93 -9.56 58.85 51.35
C GLU A 93 -8.35 59.78 51.01
N PRO A 94 -8.52 61.13 50.79
CA PRO A 94 -9.05 62.04 51.84
C PRO A 94 -9.81 63.35 51.45
N ASN A 95 -10.66 63.75 52.40
CA ASN A 95 -10.97 65.09 52.97
C ASN A 95 -11.11 66.37 52.13
N GLY A 96 -12.27 67.03 52.31
CA GLY A 96 -12.30 68.45 52.75
C GLY A 96 -13.30 69.38 52.04
N GLY A 97 -14.36 69.82 52.74
CA GLY A 97 -14.91 71.19 52.57
C GLY A 97 -16.33 71.38 52.01
N PHE A 98 -17.33 71.28 52.89
CA PHE A 98 -18.54 72.12 53.05
C PHE A 98 -19.37 72.71 51.85
N PHE A 99 -20.68 72.39 51.93
CA PHE A 99 -21.92 73.09 51.50
C PHE A 99 -22.59 72.85 50.11
N LEU A 100 -23.81 72.29 50.23
CA LEU A 100 -25.08 72.49 49.48
C LEU A 100 -25.19 72.00 48.02
N THR A 101 -25.87 70.85 47.84
CA THR A 101 -26.84 70.59 46.74
C THR A 101 -27.62 69.30 47.06
N GLY A 102 -28.94 69.29 46.82
CA GLY A 102 -29.86 68.21 47.22
C GLY A 102 -29.56 66.84 46.57
N PRO A 103 -30.12 65.74 47.11
CA PRO A 103 -29.81 64.39 46.64
C PRO A 103 -30.20 64.23 45.15
N PRO A 104 -29.29 63.69 44.31
CA PRO A 104 -29.61 63.29 42.94
C PRO A 104 -30.80 62.34 42.91
N GLY A 105 -31.70 62.53 41.93
CA GLY A 105 -32.88 61.70 41.77
C GLY A 105 -32.54 60.20 41.64
N PRO A 106 -33.44 59.30 42.08
CA PRO A 106 -33.16 57.86 42.05
C PRO A 106 -32.83 57.40 40.63
N PRO A 107 -31.84 56.49 40.46
CA PRO A 107 -31.49 55.94 39.16
C PRO A 107 -32.71 55.39 38.42
N GLY A 108 -32.81 55.69 37.13
CA GLY A 108 -33.91 55.21 36.28
C GLY A 108 -34.05 53.69 36.34
N ARG A 109 -35.30 53.20 36.34
CA ARG A 109 -35.59 51.76 36.42
C ARG A 109 -34.88 51.01 35.28
N PRO A 110 -34.25 49.86 35.56
CA PRO A 110 -33.65 49.02 34.52
C PRO A 110 -34.65 48.73 33.40
N GLY A 111 -34.18 48.77 32.15
CA GLY A 111 -35.00 48.47 30.98
C GLY A 111 -35.59 47.06 31.04
N LEU A 112 -36.79 46.90 30.48
CA LEU A 112 -37.50 45.62 30.44
C LEU A 112 -36.66 44.55 29.76
N VAL A 113 -36.48 43.41 30.43
CA VAL A 113 -35.82 42.21 29.89
C VAL A 113 -36.55 41.80 28.60
N GLY A 114 -35.81 41.67 27.50
CA GLY A 114 -36.36 41.25 26.21
C GLY A 114 -37.04 39.88 26.30
N PRO A 115 -38.06 39.60 25.46
CA PRO A 115 -38.83 38.37 25.54
C PRO A 115 -37.94 37.14 25.40
N LYS A 116 -38.16 36.17 26.29
CA LYS A 116 -37.52 34.85 26.29
C LYS A 116 -37.78 34.19 24.94
N GLY A 117 -36.72 33.81 24.21
CA GLY A 117 -36.84 33.12 22.93
C GLY A 117 -37.68 31.85 23.07
N ASP A 118 -38.66 31.69 22.18
CA ASP A 118 -39.55 30.53 22.13
C ASP A 118 -38.75 29.25 21.93
N SER A 119 -38.75 28.38 22.94
CA SER A 119 -38.21 27.02 22.84
C SER A 119 -39.13 26.19 21.95
N VAL A 120 -38.88 26.21 20.65
CA VAL A 120 -39.37 25.14 19.76
C VAL A 120 -38.64 23.86 20.18
N VAL A 121 -39.29 23.04 21.00
CA VAL A 121 -38.83 21.66 21.22
C VAL A 121 -38.93 20.96 19.88
N GLY A 122 -37.78 20.76 19.24
CA GLY A 122 -37.69 20.03 17.98
C GLY A 122 -38.28 18.62 18.14
N PRO A 123 -38.82 18.02 17.06
CA PRO A 123 -39.37 16.67 17.12
C PRO A 123 -38.35 15.70 17.71
N ARG A 124 -38.81 14.80 18.61
CA ARG A 124 -37.97 13.74 19.19
C ARG A 124 -37.23 13.03 18.06
N GLY A 125 -35.90 13.02 18.13
CA GLY A 125 -35.08 12.41 17.09
C GLY A 125 -35.49 10.95 16.83
N PRO A 126 -35.32 10.45 15.59
CA PRO A 126 -35.65 9.07 15.27
C PRO A 126 -34.89 8.10 16.20
N PRO A 127 -35.45 6.91 16.51
CA PRO A 127 -34.74 5.88 17.26
C PRO A 127 -33.35 5.65 16.67
N GLY A 128 -32.32 5.54 17.52
CA GLY A 128 -30.97 5.26 17.07
C GLY A 128 -30.94 4.00 16.20
N LEU A 129 -30.17 4.03 15.11
CA LEU A 129 -29.96 2.86 14.26
C LEU A 129 -29.44 1.70 15.13
N PRO A 130 -29.87 0.45 14.88
CA PRO A 130 -29.29 -0.72 15.52
C PRO A 130 -27.76 -0.69 15.38
N GLY A 131 -27.04 -1.04 16.44
CA GLY A 131 -25.58 -1.04 16.43
C GLY A 131 -25.05 -1.85 15.24
N LEU A 132 -24.04 -1.32 14.56
CA LEU A 132 -23.36 -2.03 13.49
C LEU A 132 -22.92 -3.42 13.99
N PRO A 133 -23.08 -4.49 13.19
CA PRO A 133 -22.48 -5.78 13.51
C PRO A 133 -21.00 -5.60 13.83
N GLY A 134 -20.53 -6.24 14.90
CA GLY A 134 -19.13 -6.14 15.32
C GLY A 134 -18.18 -6.46 14.17
N LEU A 135 -17.06 -5.72 14.11
CA LEU A 135 -15.98 -5.95 13.14
C LEU A 135 -15.63 -7.45 13.07
N PRO A 136 -15.45 -8.04 11.88
CA PRO A 136 -14.94 -9.40 11.75
C PRO A 136 -13.64 -9.53 12.54
N GLY A 137 -13.61 -10.45 13.50
CA GLY A 137 -12.45 -10.65 14.35
C GLY A 137 -11.23 -10.96 13.51
N TYR A 138 -10.21 -10.10 13.58
CA TYR A 138 -8.86 -10.49 13.15
C TYR A 138 -8.45 -11.67 14.01
N GLY A 139 -8.23 -12.83 13.37
CA GLY A 139 -7.76 -14.04 14.03
C GLY A 139 -6.50 -13.72 14.81
N LYS A 140 -6.60 -13.79 16.14
CA LYS A 140 -5.44 -13.83 17.02
C LYS A 140 -4.61 -15.04 16.61
N ILE A 141 -3.28 -14.92 16.62
CA ILE A 141 -2.36 -16.06 16.51
C ILE A 141 -2.89 -17.16 17.43
N GLY A 142 -3.04 -18.37 16.88
CA GLY A 142 -3.58 -19.50 17.64
C GLY A 142 -2.78 -19.70 18.92
N PRO A 143 -3.43 -20.07 20.04
CA PRO A 143 -2.70 -20.34 21.27
C PRO A 143 -1.60 -21.38 21.00
N PRO A 144 -0.46 -21.31 21.73
CA PRO A 144 0.56 -22.34 21.67
C PRO A 144 -0.07 -23.73 21.73
N GLY A 145 0.42 -24.65 20.90
CA GLY A 145 -0.11 -26.02 20.87
C GLY A 145 -0.09 -26.63 22.28
N PRO A 146 -1.04 -27.53 22.60
CA PRO A 146 -1.04 -28.19 23.90
C PRO A 146 0.31 -28.88 24.12
N PRO A 147 0.81 -28.92 25.37
CA PRO A 147 2.00 -29.69 25.72
C PRO A 147 1.91 -31.11 25.15
N GLY A 148 3.03 -31.61 24.60
CA GLY A 148 3.07 -32.96 24.07
C GLY A 148 2.64 -34.00 25.11
N PRO A 149 2.07 -35.14 24.67
CA PRO A 149 1.70 -36.19 25.60
C PRO A 149 2.92 -36.62 26.44
N PRO A 150 2.73 -36.97 27.73
CA PRO A 150 3.80 -37.52 28.55
C PRO A 150 4.50 -38.67 27.83
N GLY A 151 5.83 -38.71 27.94
CA GLY A 151 6.61 -39.81 27.38
C GLY A 151 6.13 -41.17 27.90
N PRO A 152 6.28 -42.26 27.14
CA PRO A 152 5.94 -43.59 27.60
C PRO A 152 6.66 -43.89 28.92
N PRO A 153 6.03 -44.61 29.86
CA PRO A 153 6.69 -45.04 31.09
C PRO A 153 8.01 -45.73 30.78
N GLY A 154 9.06 -45.35 31.51
CA GLY A 154 10.35 -46.01 31.40
C GLY A 154 10.22 -47.52 31.70
N PRO A 155 11.09 -48.35 31.11
CA PRO A 155 11.10 -49.77 31.41
C PRO A 155 11.27 -50.02 32.93
N PRO A 156 10.61 -51.04 33.49
CA PRO A 156 10.66 -51.31 34.93
C PRO A 156 12.11 -51.56 35.38
N ALA A 157 12.51 -50.88 36.45
CA ALA A 157 13.84 -51.01 37.03
C ALA A 157 13.99 -52.37 37.73
N ILE A 158 14.96 -53.17 37.27
CA ILE A 158 15.50 -54.28 38.03
C ILE A 158 16.41 -53.68 39.09
N TYR A 159 16.06 -53.92 40.36
CA TYR A 159 16.86 -53.81 41.58
C TYR A 159 17.90 -52.67 41.71
N GLY A 160 17.61 -51.76 42.65
CA GLY A 160 18.65 -51.13 43.47
C GLY A 160 19.09 -49.74 43.04
N SER A 161 18.64 -48.74 43.80
CA SER A 161 19.41 -47.53 44.13
C SER A 161 19.67 -46.51 43.00
N ALA A 162 18.68 -45.65 42.72
CA ALA A 162 18.87 -44.21 42.48
C ALA A 162 17.51 -43.55 42.23
N ALA A 163 17.25 -42.39 42.83
CA ALA A 163 16.09 -41.58 42.52
C ALA A 163 16.11 -41.21 41.02
N ALA A 164 15.03 -41.53 40.30
CA ALA A 164 14.88 -41.18 38.90
C ALA A 164 14.77 -39.65 38.75
N MET A 165 15.85 -39.02 38.26
CA MET A 165 15.80 -37.61 37.87
C MET A 165 14.84 -37.44 36.67
N PRO A 166 13.96 -36.43 36.67
CA PRO A 166 13.20 -36.07 35.49
C PRO A 166 14.15 -35.78 34.33
N GLY A 167 13.89 -36.38 33.15
CA GLY A 167 14.65 -36.09 31.95
C GLY A 167 14.58 -34.60 31.60
N PRO A 168 15.62 -34.03 30.94
CA PRO A 168 15.61 -32.63 30.53
C PRO A 168 14.38 -32.33 29.65
N PRO A 169 13.84 -31.09 29.71
CA PRO A 169 12.76 -30.67 28.83
C PRO A 169 13.11 -30.94 27.36
N GLY A 170 12.15 -31.48 26.61
CA GLY A 170 12.34 -31.71 25.18
C GLY A 170 12.66 -30.41 24.44
N PRO A 171 13.42 -30.45 23.34
CA PRO A 171 13.77 -29.27 22.57
C PRO A 171 12.50 -28.53 22.09
N PRO A 172 12.52 -27.19 21.99
CA PRO A 172 11.45 -26.41 21.38
C PRO A 172 11.09 -26.98 20.00
N GLY A 173 9.79 -27.12 19.72
CA GLY A 173 9.33 -27.57 18.41
C GLY A 173 9.83 -26.63 17.30
N GLU A 174 10.11 -27.19 16.13
CA GLU A 174 10.62 -26.41 14.99
C GLU A 174 9.68 -25.23 14.65
N PRO A 175 10.22 -24.03 14.39
CA PRO A 175 9.44 -22.90 13.91
C PRO A 175 8.67 -23.30 12.64
N GLY A 176 7.37 -23.02 12.61
CA GLY A 176 6.57 -23.23 11.40
C GLY A 176 7.18 -22.49 10.21
N SER A 177 7.38 -23.21 9.10
CA SER A 177 8.01 -22.67 7.90
C SER A 177 7.31 -21.39 7.42
N PRO A 178 8.03 -20.29 7.12
CA PRO A 178 7.44 -19.11 6.51
C PRO A 178 6.88 -19.50 5.14
N ALA A 179 5.56 -19.43 4.99
CA ALA A 179 4.90 -19.72 3.73
C ALA A 179 5.25 -18.64 2.70
N THR A 180 6.27 -18.89 1.89
CA THR A 180 6.51 -18.18 0.63
C THR A 180 5.31 -18.47 -0.27
N ARG A 181 4.34 -17.56 -0.30
CA ARG A 181 3.12 -17.71 -1.09
C ARG A 181 3.42 -17.45 -2.57
N ASN A 182 4.06 -18.42 -3.22
CA ASN A 182 3.94 -18.56 -4.67
C ASN A 182 2.46 -18.90 -4.92
N LEU A 183 1.69 -17.90 -5.39
CA LEU A 183 0.24 -18.05 -5.59
C LEU A 183 -0.11 -19.05 -6.70
N VAL A 184 0.86 -19.39 -7.58
CA VAL A 184 0.72 -20.36 -8.67
C VAL A 184 1.94 -21.28 -8.76
N THR A 185 1.73 -22.59 -8.83
CA THR A 185 2.76 -23.64 -9.00
C THR A 185 2.50 -24.39 -10.31
N THR A 186 3.54 -24.73 -11.07
CA THR A 186 3.40 -25.49 -12.33
C THR A 186 3.94 -26.91 -12.17
N PHE A 187 3.18 -27.89 -12.65
CA PHE A 187 3.59 -29.30 -12.74
C PHE A 187 3.41 -29.79 -14.18
N GLN A 188 4.16 -30.81 -14.58
CA GLN A 188 4.01 -31.41 -15.91
C GLN A 188 2.67 -32.15 -16.03
N ASN A 189 2.38 -33.01 -15.05
CA ASN A 189 1.21 -33.89 -15.02
C ASN A 189 0.66 -34.07 -13.59
N ILE A 190 -0.44 -34.82 -13.48
CA ILE A 190 -1.11 -35.10 -12.20
C ILE A 190 -0.20 -35.89 -11.25
N GLU A 191 0.65 -36.77 -11.75
CA GLU A 191 1.54 -37.58 -10.93
C GLU A 191 2.58 -36.72 -10.21
N GLY A 192 3.26 -35.82 -10.93
CA GLY A 192 4.19 -34.86 -10.33
C GLY A 192 3.52 -33.90 -9.34
N MET A 193 2.23 -33.60 -9.54
CA MET A 193 1.42 -32.85 -8.56
C MET A 193 1.14 -33.68 -7.30
N LEU A 194 0.81 -34.97 -7.44
CA LEU A 194 0.51 -35.87 -6.32
C LEU A 194 1.75 -36.23 -5.49
N GLU A 195 2.93 -36.33 -6.10
CA GLU A 195 4.18 -36.56 -5.36
C GLU A 195 4.52 -35.41 -4.41
N LYS A 196 4.15 -34.17 -4.80
CA LYS A 196 4.47 -32.95 -4.02
C LYS A 196 3.26 -32.41 -3.24
N VAL A 197 2.25 -33.26 -2.97
CA VAL A 197 0.98 -32.90 -2.29
C VAL A 197 1.19 -32.19 -0.95
N HIS A 198 2.23 -32.59 -0.21
CA HIS A 198 2.54 -32.10 1.15
C HIS A 198 3.27 -30.75 1.14
N LEU A 199 3.91 -30.40 0.01
CA LEU A 199 4.70 -29.18 -0.15
C LEU A 199 3.83 -27.99 -0.60
N VAL A 200 2.61 -28.25 -1.05
CA VAL A 200 1.72 -27.22 -1.59
C VAL A 200 0.70 -26.81 -0.55
N ALA A 201 0.75 -25.54 -0.16
CA ALA A 201 -0.18 -24.95 0.81
C ALA A 201 -1.62 -24.87 0.25
N GLU A 202 -2.61 -24.96 1.14
CA GLU A 202 -4.01 -24.68 0.83
C GLU A 202 -4.18 -23.26 0.25
N GLY A 203 -5.00 -23.14 -0.78
CA GLY A 203 -5.21 -21.90 -1.55
C GLY A 203 -4.26 -21.69 -2.73
N THR A 204 -3.24 -22.54 -2.92
CA THR A 204 -2.32 -22.44 -4.07
C THR A 204 -3.03 -22.86 -5.37
N LEU A 205 -2.85 -22.08 -6.44
CA LEU A 205 -3.25 -22.47 -7.79
C LEU A 205 -2.18 -23.36 -8.42
N ILE A 206 -2.61 -24.40 -9.12
CA ILE A 206 -1.73 -25.33 -9.82
C ILE A 206 -2.07 -25.31 -11.30
N TYR A 207 -1.06 -25.18 -12.15
CA TYR A 207 -1.19 -25.35 -13.59
C TYR A 207 -0.50 -26.63 -14.03
N LEU A 208 -1.20 -27.47 -14.81
CA LEU A 208 -0.64 -28.66 -15.46
C LEU A 208 -0.28 -28.32 -16.90
N SER A 209 1.01 -28.36 -17.24
CA SER A 209 1.48 -27.93 -18.57
C SER A 209 1.08 -28.88 -19.68
N GLU A 210 0.97 -30.19 -19.42
CA GLU A 210 0.60 -31.17 -20.45
C GLU A 210 -0.87 -31.07 -20.86
N THR A 211 -1.77 -30.90 -19.89
CA THR A 211 -3.22 -30.87 -20.14
C THR A 211 -3.79 -29.45 -20.22
N SER A 212 -2.97 -28.44 -19.92
CA SER A 212 -3.40 -27.04 -19.75
C SER A 212 -4.53 -26.85 -18.74
N GLU A 213 -4.60 -27.72 -17.73
CA GLU A 213 -5.64 -27.67 -16.69
C GLU A 213 -5.15 -26.88 -15.47
N VAL A 214 -6.09 -26.22 -14.79
CA VAL A 214 -5.80 -25.49 -13.55
C VAL A 214 -6.56 -26.11 -12.39
N PHE A 215 -5.89 -26.28 -11.25
CA PHE A 215 -6.45 -26.77 -10.00
C PHE A 215 -6.22 -25.76 -8.87
N ILE A 216 -7.04 -25.82 -7.83
CA ILE A 216 -6.80 -25.10 -6.57
C ILE A 216 -6.69 -26.09 -5.42
N ARG A 217 -5.68 -25.90 -4.56
CA ARG A 217 -5.50 -26.69 -3.32
C ARG A 217 -6.60 -26.31 -2.33
N VAL A 218 -7.46 -27.26 -1.99
CA VAL A 218 -8.51 -27.11 -0.96
C VAL A 218 -8.25 -28.04 0.19
N ARG A 219 -8.95 -27.88 1.32
CA ARG A 219 -8.82 -28.80 2.46
C ARG A 219 -9.04 -30.25 2.02
N ASN A 220 -8.04 -31.09 2.26
CA ASN A 220 -8.02 -32.53 1.91
C ASN A 220 -8.10 -32.86 0.41
N GLY A 221 -7.69 -31.97 -0.49
CA GLY A 221 -7.59 -32.33 -1.91
C GLY A 221 -7.46 -31.16 -2.89
N TRP A 222 -7.93 -31.40 -4.12
CA TRP A 222 -7.77 -30.50 -5.25
C TRP A 222 -9.12 -30.26 -5.92
N ARG A 223 -9.36 -29.03 -6.37
CA ARG A 223 -10.55 -28.71 -7.18
C ARG A 223 -10.12 -28.19 -8.54
N LYS A 224 -10.53 -28.85 -9.61
CA LYS A 224 -10.30 -28.41 -10.99
C LYS A 224 -11.09 -27.12 -11.27
N LEU A 225 -10.42 -26.13 -11.84
CA LEU A 225 -11.03 -24.92 -12.38
C LEU A 225 -11.30 -25.12 -13.87
N GLN A 226 -12.52 -24.78 -14.29
CA GLN A 226 -12.90 -24.83 -15.70
C GLN A 226 -12.34 -23.59 -16.40
N LEU A 227 -11.48 -23.79 -17.38
CA LEU A 227 -10.98 -22.72 -18.25
C LEU A 227 -11.92 -22.53 -19.44
N GLY A 228 -12.00 -21.29 -19.92
CA GLY A 228 -12.72 -20.98 -21.15
C GLY A 228 -11.96 -21.43 -22.40
N GLU A 229 -12.45 -21.02 -23.57
CA GLU A 229 -11.79 -21.27 -24.84
C GLU A 229 -10.39 -20.64 -24.88
N LEU A 230 -9.45 -21.35 -25.51
CA LEU A 230 -8.11 -20.85 -25.75
C LEU A 230 -8.20 -19.65 -26.70
N ILE A 231 -7.73 -18.48 -26.25
CA ILE A 231 -7.56 -17.32 -27.12
C ILE A 231 -6.26 -17.55 -27.92
N PRO A 232 -6.33 -17.80 -29.24
CA PRO A 232 -5.14 -18.06 -30.03
C PRO A 232 -4.29 -16.79 -30.09
N ILE A 233 -2.98 -16.96 -29.92
CA ILE A 233 -2.03 -15.86 -30.14
C ILE A 233 -1.94 -15.63 -31.66
N PRO A 234 -2.10 -14.40 -32.19
CA PRO A 234 -2.05 -14.12 -33.62
C PRO A 234 -0.74 -14.60 -34.25
N SER A 235 -0.78 -15.22 -35.44
CA SER A 235 0.43 -15.76 -36.10
C SER A 235 1.49 -14.69 -36.44
N ASP A 236 1.11 -13.41 -36.49
CA ASP A 236 2.02 -12.25 -36.67
C ASP A 236 2.63 -11.74 -35.36
N SER A 237 2.29 -12.35 -34.22
CA SER A 237 2.97 -12.05 -32.97
C SER A 237 4.38 -12.63 -33.03
N LEU A 238 5.38 -11.76 -32.90
CA LEU A 238 6.75 -12.18 -32.69
C LEU A 238 6.77 -13.13 -31.48
N PRO A 239 7.38 -14.33 -31.58
CA PRO A 239 7.46 -15.21 -30.44
C PRO A 239 8.12 -14.46 -29.28
N PRO A 240 7.65 -14.63 -28.03
CA PRO A 240 8.43 -14.17 -26.89
C PRO A 240 9.84 -14.75 -27.04
N PRO A 241 10.91 -13.98 -26.76
CA PRO A 241 12.27 -14.42 -27.01
C PRO A 241 12.45 -15.83 -26.42
N ALA A 242 12.69 -16.80 -27.31
CA ALA A 242 12.87 -18.17 -26.91
C ALA A 242 14.10 -18.21 -26.01
N ILE A 243 13.91 -18.60 -24.74
CA ILE A 243 15.01 -19.09 -23.92
C ILE A 243 15.36 -20.44 -24.53
N SER A 244 16.22 -20.41 -25.55
CA SER A 244 16.80 -21.60 -26.17
C SER A 244 17.56 -22.37 -25.10
N SER A 245 17.10 -23.58 -24.82
CA SER A 245 17.72 -24.56 -23.93
C SER A 245 18.88 -25.32 -24.60
N HIS A 246 19.52 -24.75 -25.62
CA HIS A 246 20.70 -25.33 -26.24
C HIS A 246 21.97 -24.55 -25.88
N GLY A 247 22.81 -25.21 -25.10
CA GLY A 247 24.21 -24.87 -24.92
C GLY A 247 24.43 -23.62 -24.06
N PHE A 248 24.28 -23.78 -22.75
CA PHE A 248 25.09 -23.01 -21.80
C PHE A 248 26.57 -23.32 -22.10
N GLN A 249 27.17 -22.62 -23.06
CA GLN A 249 28.51 -22.13 -22.79
C GLN A 249 28.31 -21.23 -21.59
N SER A 250 28.83 -21.67 -20.45
CA SER A 250 29.00 -20.87 -19.26
C SER A 250 29.83 -19.64 -19.64
N LEU A 251 29.16 -18.61 -20.17
CA LEU A 251 29.47 -17.26 -19.76
C LEU A 251 29.60 -17.35 -18.24
N PRO A 252 30.75 -16.96 -17.66
CA PRO A 252 30.91 -17.01 -16.22
C PRO A 252 29.67 -16.35 -15.66
N ALA A 253 29.00 -17.06 -14.74
CA ALA A 253 27.90 -16.48 -13.97
C ALA A 253 28.32 -15.04 -13.67
N PRO A 254 27.49 -14.02 -13.96
CA PRO A 254 27.70 -12.75 -13.32
C PRO A 254 27.82 -13.13 -11.87
N SER A 255 29.02 -12.95 -11.31
CA SER A 255 29.26 -13.21 -9.91
C SER A 255 28.07 -12.60 -9.21
N PRO A 256 27.30 -13.36 -8.40
CA PRO A 256 26.25 -12.74 -7.63
C PRO A 256 26.90 -11.52 -7.02
N ILE A 257 26.32 -10.34 -7.24
CA ILE A 257 26.73 -9.16 -6.49
C ILE A 257 26.21 -9.45 -5.07
N SER A 258 26.83 -10.44 -4.45
CA SER A 258 26.61 -10.91 -3.11
C SER A 258 27.07 -9.76 -2.26
N ASN A 259 26.09 -9.03 -1.74
CA ASN A 259 26.26 -8.08 -0.65
C ASN A 259 27.60 -7.34 -0.72
N LEU A 260 27.73 -6.40 -1.68
CA LEU A 260 28.95 -5.60 -1.88
C LEU A 260 29.19 -4.58 -0.75
N ASN A 261 28.64 -4.84 0.43
CA ASN A 261 29.00 -4.20 1.67
C ASN A 261 29.38 -5.32 2.63
N ASN A 262 30.67 -5.46 2.92
CA ASN A 262 31.29 -6.32 3.95
C ASN A 262 30.51 -6.39 5.29
N GLY A 263 29.32 -7.01 5.31
CA GLY A 263 28.40 -7.02 6.45
C GLY A 263 27.86 -5.65 6.90
N LYS A 264 28.10 -4.54 6.18
CA LYS A 264 27.65 -3.20 6.62
C LYS A 264 26.23 -2.92 6.13
N PRO A 265 25.28 -2.60 7.03
CA PRO A 265 23.90 -2.36 6.65
C PRO A 265 23.78 -1.02 5.90
N ALA A 266 23.15 -1.05 4.73
CA ALA A 266 22.93 0.11 3.87
C ALA A 266 21.71 -0.13 2.97
N LEU A 267 21.19 0.92 2.34
CA LEU A 267 20.14 0.83 1.33
C LEU A 267 20.72 1.21 -0.04
N HIS A 268 20.48 0.39 -1.05
CA HIS A 268 21.01 0.63 -2.39
C HIS A 268 20.05 1.48 -3.23
N LEU A 269 20.58 2.54 -3.84
CA LEU A 269 19.90 3.37 -4.84
C LEU A 269 20.52 3.07 -6.22
N VAL A 270 19.72 2.48 -7.10
CA VAL A 270 20.15 1.90 -8.38
C VAL A 270 19.22 2.37 -9.49
N ALA A 271 19.71 2.61 -10.69
CA ALA A 271 18.87 2.99 -11.82
C ALA A 271 18.30 1.77 -12.56
N LEU A 272 17.13 1.93 -13.20
CA LEU A 272 16.70 1.01 -14.25
C LEU A 272 17.68 1.07 -15.42
N ASN A 273 17.81 -0.02 -16.17
CA ASN A 273 18.73 -0.23 -17.29
C ASN A 273 18.39 0.56 -18.57
N LEU A 274 17.27 1.26 -18.62
CA LEU A 274 16.89 2.12 -19.75
C LEU A 274 16.18 3.39 -19.25
N PRO A 275 16.17 4.48 -20.04
CA PRO A 275 15.31 5.62 -19.75
C PRO A 275 13.84 5.32 -20.06
N PHE A 276 12.93 5.94 -19.34
CA PHE A 276 11.48 5.73 -19.47
C PHE A 276 10.71 7.05 -19.59
N SER A 277 9.62 6.99 -20.35
CA SER A 277 8.58 8.03 -20.37
C SER A 277 7.77 8.04 -19.08
N GLY A 278 6.86 8.99 -18.98
CA GLY A 278 5.89 9.10 -17.90
C GLY A 278 4.90 7.95 -17.82
N ASP A 279 4.72 7.12 -18.85
CA ASP A 279 3.93 5.87 -18.76
C ASP A 279 4.86 4.70 -18.39
N ILE A 280 4.86 4.33 -17.11
CA ILE A 280 5.75 3.29 -16.59
C ILE A 280 5.14 2.55 -15.40
N ARG A 281 5.20 1.22 -15.44
CA ARG A 281 4.96 0.35 -14.27
C ARG A 281 6.21 0.27 -13.40
N ALA A 282 6.60 1.38 -12.78
CA ALA A 282 7.93 1.58 -12.20
C ALA A 282 8.33 0.55 -11.13
N ASP A 283 7.46 0.28 -10.15
CA ASP A 283 7.73 -0.72 -9.10
C ASP A 283 7.97 -2.13 -9.69
N PHE A 284 7.22 -2.50 -10.73
CA PHE A 284 7.41 -3.79 -11.42
C PHE A 284 8.75 -3.86 -12.15
N GLN A 285 9.17 -2.77 -12.81
CA GLN A 285 10.47 -2.70 -13.48
C GLN A 285 11.63 -2.81 -12.49
N CYS A 286 11.55 -2.10 -11.35
CA CYS A 286 12.56 -2.20 -10.29
C CYS A 286 12.66 -3.63 -9.75
N PHE A 287 11.52 -4.26 -9.46
CA PHE A 287 11.49 -5.65 -9.00
C PHE A 287 12.10 -6.60 -10.03
N GLN A 288 11.66 -6.52 -11.29
CA GLN A 288 12.12 -7.43 -12.35
C GLN A 288 13.63 -7.31 -12.59
N GLN A 289 14.15 -6.09 -12.70
CA GLN A 289 15.57 -5.87 -13.01
C GLN A 289 16.48 -6.20 -11.83
N ALA A 290 16.04 -5.95 -10.59
CA ALA A 290 16.76 -6.37 -9.39
C ALA A 290 16.92 -7.90 -9.34
N GLN A 291 15.84 -8.65 -9.63
CA GLN A 291 15.87 -10.11 -9.65
C GLN A 291 16.78 -10.64 -10.76
N LEU A 292 16.76 -10.03 -11.96
CA LEU A 292 17.65 -10.40 -13.07
C LEU A 292 19.13 -10.09 -12.77
N ALA A 293 19.41 -9.10 -11.92
CA ALA A 293 20.75 -8.79 -11.42
C ALA A 293 21.17 -9.68 -10.23
N GLY A 294 20.33 -10.64 -9.81
CA GLY A 294 20.61 -11.54 -8.69
C GLY A 294 20.51 -10.88 -7.31
N LEU A 295 19.84 -9.73 -7.20
CA LEU A 295 19.65 -9.03 -5.93
C LEU A 295 18.42 -9.57 -5.20
N THR A 296 18.60 -9.98 -3.96
CA THR A 296 17.55 -10.60 -3.12
C THR A 296 16.67 -9.59 -2.38
N SER A 297 17.15 -8.35 -2.23
CA SER A 297 16.42 -7.26 -1.57
C SER A 297 15.18 -6.80 -2.33
N THR A 298 14.25 -6.16 -1.62
CA THR A 298 13.03 -5.61 -2.23
C THR A 298 13.27 -4.18 -2.71
N TYR A 299 13.29 -3.99 -4.02
CA TYR A 299 13.42 -2.67 -4.64
C TYR A 299 12.06 -2.06 -4.98
N ARG A 300 11.97 -0.75 -4.79
CA ARG A 300 10.82 0.08 -5.16
C ARG A 300 11.25 1.29 -5.95
N ALA A 301 10.36 1.82 -6.78
CA ALA A 301 10.64 3.03 -7.54
C ALA A 301 10.86 4.23 -6.62
N PHE A 302 11.90 5.01 -6.91
CA PHE A 302 12.17 6.31 -6.32
C PHE A 302 11.26 7.36 -6.97
N LEU A 303 9.94 7.19 -6.83
CA LEU A 303 8.92 8.06 -7.39
C LEU A 303 7.83 8.29 -6.35
N SER A 304 7.23 9.48 -6.34
CA SER A 304 5.90 9.65 -5.76
C SER A 304 4.85 8.92 -6.59
N SER A 305 3.86 8.29 -5.97
CA SER A 305 2.76 7.58 -6.65
C SER A 305 1.40 8.21 -6.32
N HIS A 306 0.31 7.63 -6.86
CA HIS A 306 -1.06 8.08 -6.59
C HIS A 306 -1.39 8.15 -5.08
N LEU A 307 -0.91 7.16 -4.31
CA LEU A 307 -1.26 6.98 -2.89
C LEU A 307 -0.08 7.17 -1.94
N GLN A 308 1.14 7.43 -2.45
CA GLN A 308 2.33 7.43 -1.63
C GLN A 308 3.27 8.57 -1.98
N ASP A 309 3.73 9.27 -0.94
CA ASP A 309 4.79 10.27 -1.04
C ASP A 309 6.15 9.57 -1.13
N LEU A 310 7.04 10.09 -1.98
CA LEU A 310 8.38 9.53 -2.17
C LEU A 310 9.11 9.34 -0.83
N ALA A 311 9.08 10.34 0.06
CA ALA A 311 9.74 10.28 1.37
C ALA A 311 9.28 9.09 2.25
N THR A 312 8.13 8.47 1.91
CA THR A 312 7.56 7.35 2.67
C THR A 312 7.84 5.97 2.08
N VAL A 313 8.55 5.87 0.94
CA VAL A 313 8.83 4.60 0.24
C VAL A 313 9.67 3.65 1.10
N VAL A 314 10.69 4.17 1.79
CA VAL A 314 11.53 3.41 2.72
C VAL A 314 10.81 3.23 4.07
N ARG A 315 10.95 2.06 4.68
CA ARG A 315 10.38 1.76 6.01
C ARG A 315 10.91 2.72 7.06
N LYS A 316 10.03 3.16 7.97
CA LYS A 316 10.34 4.19 8.98
C LYS A 316 11.57 3.86 9.84
N THR A 317 11.78 2.58 10.17
CA THR A 317 12.91 2.10 10.99
C THR A 317 14.27 2.31 10.33
N ASP A 318 14.30 2.33 9.00
CA ASP A 318 15.54 2.24 8.22
C ASP A 318 15.99 3.63 7.73
N ARG A 319 15.18 4.67 7.95
CA ARG A 319 15.38 6.00 7.34
C ARG A 319 16.52 6.82 7.95
N TYR A 320 16.87 6.57 9.21
CA TYR A 320 17.79 7.42 9.97
C TYR A 320 19.19 6.82 10.12
N HIS A 321 19.30 5.49 10.13
CA HIS A 321 20.50 4.78 10.54
C HIS A 321 21.27 4.11 9.39
N LEU A 322 20.65 3.99 8.22
CA LEU A 322 21.25 3.33 7.07
C LEU A 322 21.71 4.36 6.04
N PRO A 323 22.98 4.30 5.61
CA PRO A 323 23.44 5.11 4.49
C PRO A 323 22.79 4.64 3.19
N ILE A 324 22.62 5.60 2.28
CA ILE A 324 22.16 5.30 0.92
C ILE A 324 23.40 5.19 0.04
N VAL A 325 23.60 4.03 -0.57
CA VAL A 325 24.77 3.69 -1.38
C VAL A 325 24.37 3.42 -2.83
N ASN A 326 25.31 3.51 -3.77
CA ASN A 326 25.10 3.03 -5.13
C ASN A 326 25.23 1.50 -5.20
N LEU A 327 25.09 0.91 -6.41
CA LEU A 327 25.21 -0.55 -6.62
C LEU A 327 26.58 -1.12 -6.18
N LYS A 328 27.62 -0.29 -6.12
CA LYS A 328 28.97 -0.67 -5.71
C LYS A 328 29.28 -0.38 -4.23
N GLY A 329 28.28 -0.03 -3.42
CA GLY A 329 28.47 0.25 -1.99
C GLY A 329 29.07 1.63 -1.69
N GLU A 330 29.28 2.49 -2.69
CA GLU A 330 29.79 3.85 -2.48
C GLU A 330 28.67 4.75 -1.96
N THR A 331 28.90 5.50 -0.89
CA THR A 331 27.88 6.33 -0.24
C THR A 331 27.47 7.52 -1.10
N LEU A 332 26.17 7.63 -1.36
CA LEU A 332 25.52 8.76 -2.01
C LEU A 332 24.94 9.74 -0.99
N PHE A 333 24.31 9.22 0.07
CA PHE A 333 23.72 10.01 1.15
C PHE A 333 23.97 9.37 2.52
N ASN A 334 24.05 10.20 3.54
CA ASN A 334 24.25 9.76 4.93
C ASN A 334 23.08 8.89 5.42
N ASN A 335 21.85 9.23 5.03
CA ASN A 335 20.65 8.45 5.28
C ASN A 335 19.47 8.93 4.40
N TRP A 336 18.34 8.24 4.50
CA TRP A 336 17.15 8.55 3.70
C TRP A 336 16.58 9.95 3.98
N GLU A 337 16.45 10.34 5.25
CA GLU A 337 15.87 11.65 5.63
C GLU A 337 16.71 12.82 5.11
N SER A 338 18.03 12.66 5.00
CA SER A 338 18.92 13.69 4.49
C SER A 338 18.64 14.11 3.04
N ILE A 339 17.95 13.26 2.27
CA ILE A 339 17.50 13.57 0.90
C ILE A 339 16.36 14.61 0.90
N PHE A 340 15.53 14.61 1.94
CA PHE A 340 14.24 15.34 1.99
C PHE A 340 14.25 16.52 2.97
N ASN A 341 15.43 17.02 3.36
CA ASN A 341 15.59 18.16 4.26
C ASN A 341 15.33 19.54 3.60
N GLY A 342 14.83 19.55 2.35
CA GLY A 342 14.57 20.75 1.57
C GLY A 342 15.73 21.25 0.69
N ASN A 343 16.93 20.66 0.77
CA ASN A 343 18.05 21.05 -0.10
C ASN A 343 17.94 20.52 -1.55
N GLY A 344 16.91 19.70 -1.83
CA GLY A 344 16.69 19.05 -3.11
C GLY A 344 17.46 17.75 -3.29
N GLY A 345 17.82 17.05 -2.21
CA GLY A 345 18.59 15.81 -2.26
C GLY A 345 19.97 16.04 -2.87
N GLN A 346 20.70 17.01 -2.32
CA GLN A 346 22.03 17.35 -2.83
C GLN A 346 23.02 16.20 -2.63
N PHE A 347 23.73 15.82 -3.69
CA PHE A 347 24.67 14.70 -3.70
C PHE A 347 25.97 15.05 -4.42
N ASN A 348 27.02 14.25 -4.19
CA ASN A 348 28.28 14.40 -4.89
C ASN A 348 28.20 13.80 -6.30
N ILE A 349 28.22 14.66 -7.32
CA ILE A 349 28.14 14.27 -8.75
C ILE A 349 29.28 13.36 -9.21
N HIS A 350 30.40 13.32 -8.48
CA HIS A 350 31.54 12.47 -8.80
C HIS A 350 31.34 11.02 -8.36
N VAL A 351 30.38 10.77 -7.45
CA VAL A 351 30.01 9.41 -7.05
C VAL A 351 29.02 8.85 -8.07
N PRO A 352 29.35 7.77 -8.80
CA PRO A 352 28.50 7.25 -9.86
C PRO A 352 27.16 6.73 -9.34
N ILE A 353 26.12 6.89 -10.15
CA ILE A 353 24.87 6.14 -10.01
C ILE A 353 24.89 5.04 -11.08
N TYR A 354 24.79 3.80 -10.65
CA TYR A 354 24.82 2.64 -11.53
C TYR A 354 23.41 2.12 -11.82
N SER A 355 23.19 1.60 -13.02
CA SER A 355 22.04 0.77 -13.36
C SER A 355 22.20 -0.66 -12.83
N PHE A 356 21.14 -1.45 -12.80
CA PHE A 356 21.18 -2.85 -12.34
C PHE A 356 22.18 -3.74 -13.10
N ASP A 357 22.46 -3.43 -14.37
CA ASP A 357 23.49 -4.10 -15.17
C ASP A 357 24.90 -3.49 -15.04
N GLY A 358 25.10 -2.57 -14.09
CA GLY A 358 26.42 -2.05 -13.71
C GLY A 358 26.94 -0.88 -14.54
N ARG A 359 26.13 -0.28 -15.42
CA ARG A 359 26.53 0.88 -16.23
C ARG A 359 26.40 2.18 -15.45
N ASN A 360 27.37 3.08 -15.60
CA ASN A 360 27.33 4.40 -14.97
C ASN A 360 26.39 5.33 -15.76
N VAL A 361 25.24 5.66 -15.18
CA VAL A 361 24.19 6.45 -15.82
C VAL A 361 24.65 7.84 -16.22
N MET A 362 25.63 8.42 -15.51
CA MET A 362 26.15 9.76 -15.81
C MET A 362 26.99 9.81 -17.08
N THR A 363 27.68 8.72 -17.42
CA THR A 363 28.62 8.67 -18.55
C THR A 363 28.13 7.82 -19.71
N ASP A 364 27.28 6.82 -19.46
CA ASP A 364 26.82 5.88 -20.48
C ASP A 364 25.88 6.57 -21.50
N PRO A 365 26.05 6.34 -22.81
CA PRO A 365 25.24 6.99 -23.84
C PRO A 365 23.78 6.54 -23.88
N SER A 366 23.42 5.42 -23.25
CA SER A 366 22.05 4.88 -23.24
C SER A 366 21.05 5.80 -22.52
N TRP A 367 21.55 6.72 -21.67
CA TRP A 367 20.77 7.81 -21.10
C TRP A 367 21.24 9.13 -21.69
N PRO A 368 20.77 9.54 -22.87
CA PRO A 368 21.22 10.80 -23.49
C PRO A 368 20.89 12.01 -22.61
N GLN A 369 19.77 11.96 -21.90
CA GLN A 369 19.33 13.00 -20.96
C GLN A 369 19.62 12.58 -19.52
N LYS A 370 20.53 13.29 -18.85
CA LYS A 370 20.95 13.04 -17.46
C LYS A 370 19.96 13.67 -16.47
N VAL A 371 18.69 13.30 -16.60
CA VAL A 371 17.56 13.81 -15.81
C VAL A 371 16.87 12.61 -15.18
N ILE A 372 16.47 12.73 -13.92
CA ILE A 372 15.70 11.70 -13.20
C ILE A 372 14.25 12.13 -13.00
N TRP A 373 13.32 11.21 -13.17
CA TRP A 373 11.94 11.40 -12.71
C TRP A 373 11.85 11.27 -11.18
N HIS A 374 10.98 12.05 -10.53
CA HIS A 374 10.63 11.85 -9.12
C HIS A 374 9.17 12.19 -8.78
N GLY A 375 8.55 13.19 -9.43
CA GLY A 375 7.14 13.54 -9.20
C GLY A 375 6.84 14.13 -7.81
N SER A 376 7.85 14.71 -7.17
CA SER A 376 7.78 15.12 -5.74
C SER A 376 8.35 16.52 -5.51
N THR A 377 7.94 17.15 -4.41
CA THR A 377 8.62 18.34 -3.88
C THR A 377 10.03 18.02 -3.38
N ALA A 378 10.82 19.05 -3.04
CA ALA A 378 12.13 18.88 -2.41
C ALA A 378 12.08 18.13 -1.06
N ASN A 379 10.91 18.06 -0.42
CA ASN A 379 10.67 17.31 0.82
C ASN A 379 10.06 15.92 0.55
N GLY A 380 10.01 15.48 -0.71
CA GLY A 380 9.52 14.16 -1.09
C GLY A 380 8.00 13.99 -1.00
N ILE A 381 7.23 15.09 -0.95
CA ILE A 381 5.75 15.07 -0.96
C ILE A 381 5.28 14.96 -2.41
N ARG A 382 4.27 14.13 -2.71
CA ARG A 382 3.78 13.96 -4.08
C ARG A 382 3.18 15.25 -4.66
N LEU A 383 3.49 15.51 -5.93
CA LEU A 383 2.90 16.59 -6.72
C LEU A 383 1.89 16.00 -7.70
N VAL A 384 0.62 15.95 -7.31
CA VAL A 384 -0.48 15.36 -8.11
C VAL A 384 -0.62 16.02 -9.49
N SER A 385 -0.23 17.29 -9.62
CA SER A 385 -0.23 17.99 -10.92
C SER A 385 0.96 17.62 -11.81
N ASN A 386 2.07 17.15 -11.23
CA ASN A 386 3.37 17.03 -11.90
C ASN A 386 3.99 15.64 -11.67
N TYR A 387 3.22 14.58 -11.90
CA TYR A 387 3.68 13.19 -11.79
C TYR A 387 3.13 12.29 -12.90
N CYS A 388 2.90 12.85 -14.09
CA CYS A 388 2.44 12.12 -15.27
C CYS A 388 1.18 11.26 -15.01
N GLU A 389 0.15 11.85 -14.40
CA GLU A 389 -1.11 11.17 -14.06
C GLU A 389 -0.87 9.85 -13.29
N ALA A 390 -0.01 9.94 -12.28
CA ALA A 390 0.50 8.80 -11.51
C ALA A 390 1.29 7.77 -12.34
N TRP A 391 2.09 8.28 -13.27
CA TRP A 391 2.95 7.54 -14.18
C TRP A 391 2.21 6.60 -15.17
N HIS A 392 1.09 7.09 -15.71
CA HIS A 392 0.22 6.36 -16.65
C HIS A 392 0.05 7.06 -18.00
N THR A 393 0.87 8.09 -18.28
CA THR A 393 0.79 8.82 -19.54
C THR A 393 2.17 9.25 -20.02
N ALA A 394 2.39 9.08 -21.32
CA ALA A 394 3.53 9.63 -22.05
C ALA A 394 3.11 10.82 -22.95
N ASN A 395 1.94 11.41 -22.70
CA ASN A 395 1.43 12.52 -23.51
C ASN A 395 2.34 13.76 -23.40
N MET A 396 2.52 14.46 -24.51
CA MET A 396 3.31 15.68 -24.59
C MET A 396 2.74 16.79 -23.68
N GLY A 397 1.41 16.88 -23.56
CA GLY A 397 0.72 17.90 -22.76
C GLY A 397 0.68 17.61 -21.25
N SER A 398 1.00 16.39 -20.83
CA SER A 398 1.09 16.03 -19.41
C SER A 398 2.50 16.32 -18.91
N MET A 399 2.60 16.75 -17.65
CA MET A 399 3.85 17.20 -17.06
C MET A 399 4.27 16.33 -15.86
N GLY A 400 5.58 16.18 -15.69
CA GLY A 400 6.21 15.45 -14.59
C GLY A 400 7.30 16.28 -13.93
N GLN A 401 7.50 16.08 -12.62
CA GLN A 401 8.59 16.66 -11.87
C GLN A 401 9.84 15.78 -12.02
N ALA A 402 10.94 16.40 -12.44
CA ALA A 402 12.21 15.75 -12.73
C ALA A 402 13.40 16.61 -12.29
N SER A 403 14.56 15.98 -12.08
CA SER A 403 15.78 16.65 -11.63
C SER A 403 16.96 16.39 -12.57
N PRO A 404 17.58 17.44 -13.14
CA PRO A 404 18.82 17.28 -13.91
C PRO A 404 19.99 16.97 -12.98
N LEU A 405 20.61 15.80 -13.15
CA LEU A 405 21.70 15.32 -12.28
C LEU A 405 22.95 16.22 -12.33
N LYS A 406 23.14 16.98 -13.42
CA LYS A 406 24.21 17.98 -13.55
C LYS A 406 24.16 19.08 -12.49
N THR A 407 23.00 19.31 -11.87
CA THR A 407 22.84 20.29 -10.78
C THR A 407 23.34 19.78 -9.43
N GLY A 408 23.71 18.49 -9.33
CA GLY A 408 24.06 17.85 -8.07
C GLY A 408 22.87 17.64 -7.12
N LYS A 409 21.65 17.62 -7.66
CA LYS A 409 20.41 17.41 -6.89
C LYS A 409 19.61 16.24 -7.46
N LEU A 410 18.99 15.45 -6.59
CA LEU A 410 18.03 14.42 -7.01
C LEU A 410 16.58 14.93 -7.08
N LEU A 411 16.26 16.00 -6.36
CA LEU A 411 14.92 16.56 -6.25
C LEU A 411 14.91 18.05 -6.66
N ASP A 412 15.68 18.42 -7.68
CA ASP A 412 15.54 19.74 -8.29
C ASP A 412 14.12 19.91 -8.83
N GLN A 413 13.58 21.12 -8.72
CA GLN A 413 12.17 21.36 -9.00
C GLN A 413 11.97 21.81 -10.46
N LYS A 414 12.36 20.94 -11.41
CA LYS A 414 12.12 21.15 -12.84
C LYS A 414 10.95 20.33 -13.35
N VAL A 415 10.20 20.92 -14.27
CA VAL A 415 9.01 20.30 -14.86
C VAL A 415 9.31 19.97 -16.32
N TYR A 416 9.00 18.75 -16.72
CA TYR A 416 9.23 18.26 -18.08
C TYR A 416 7.99 17.56 -18.62
N SER A 417 7.88 17.51 -19.95
CA SER A 417 6.81 16.75 -20.60
C SER A 417 7.00 15.25 -20.34
N CYS A 418 5.90 14.55 -20.06
CA CYS A 418 5.88 13.11 -19.80
C CYS A 418 6.27 12.26 -21.01
N SER A 419 6.32 12.84 -22.20
CA SER A 419 6.86 12.21 -23.41
C SER A 419 8.37 12.03 -23.38
N ASN A 420 9.10 12.76 -22.53
CA ASN A 420 10.55 12.63 -22.40
C ASN A 420 10.93 11.31 -21.74
N GLN A 421 12.01 10.70 -22.23
CA GLN A 421 12.58 9.49 -21.65
C GLN A 421 13.73 9.85 -20.72
N PHE A 422 13.52 9.63 -19.42
CA PHE A 422 14.47 9.97 -18.37
C PHE A 422 14.80 8.78 -17.48
N ILE A 423 15.82 8.97 -16.65
CA ILE A 423 16.27 7.98 -15.69
C ILE A 423 15.18 7.77 -14.63
N VAL A 424 14.94 6.52 -14.26
CA VAL A 424 14.12 6.14 -13.11
C VAL A 424 15.02 5.38 -12.14
N LEU A 425 15.04 5.82 -10.89
CA LEU A 425 15.80 5.18 -9.82
C LEU A 425 14.91 4.20 -9.04
N CYS A 426 15.56 3.25 -8.41
CA CYS A 426 15.00 2.20 -7.58
C CYS A 426 15.76 2.20 -6.25
N ILE A 427 15.03 2.19 -5.15
CA ILE A 427 15.55 2.17 -3.79
C ILE A 427 15.17 0.86 -3.11
N GLU A 428 16.12 0.26 -2.43
CA GLU A 428 15.87 -0.81 -1.48
C GLU A 428 14.96 -0.31 -0.35
N ASN A 429 13.75 -0.88 -0.22
CA ASN A 429 12.73 -0.32 0.67
C ASN A 429 12.91 -0.70 2.15
N SER A 430 13.74 -1.70 2.42
CA SER A 430 14.14 -2.13 3.76
C SER A 430 15.38 -3.00 3.70
N PHE A 431 16.21 -2.90 4.73
CA PHE A 431 17.32 -3.81 4.92
C PHE A 431 16.84 -5.08 5.62
N VAL A 432 17.14 -6.25 5.06
CA VAL A 432 16.91 -7.54 5.71
C VAL A 432 18.28 -8.15 5.98
N SER A 433 18.67 -8.23 7.25
CA SER A 433 19.85 -8.96 7.66
C SER A 433 19.66 -10.43 7.31
N ASP A 434 20.55 -11.00 6.52
CA ASP A 434 20.52 -12.42 6.19
C ASP A 434 20.72 -13.24 7.48
N PRO A 435 19.81 -14.15 7.87
CA PRO A 435 19.95 -14.97 9.08
C PRO A 435 21.15 -15.94 9.06
N GLN A 436 21.97 -15.94 8.01
CA GLN A 436 23.09 -16.87 7.83
C GLN A 436 24.49 -16.26 7.98
N GLY A 437 24.63 -15.11 8.65
CA GLY A 437 25.94 -14.59 9.07
C GLY A 437 26.38 -15.12 10.43
N LYS A 438 26.82 -16.38 10.49
CA LYS A 438 27.62 -16.91 11.61
C LYS A 438 29.10 -16.62 11.40
#